data_AF-A0A919T8P3-F1
#
_entry.id   AF-A0A919T8P3-F1
#
_cell.length_a   1.000
_cell.length_b   1.000
_cell.length_c   1.000
_cell.angle_alpha   90.00
_cell.angle_beta   90.00
_cell.angle_gamma   90.00
#
_symmetry.space_group_name_H-M   'P 1'
#
loop_
_entity.id
_entity.type
_entity.pdbx_description
1 polymer ?
#
loop_
_entity_poly.entity_id
_entity_poly.type
_entity_poly.pdbx_seq_one_letter_code
_entity_poly.pdbx_strand_id
1 'polypeptide(L)'
;MERVEQVINPQVHTHGEVPADATDYAVGKLTAALHHAPAPILRAELTLDSHAPGDRVDAHVDVNGAGVHVHAVGETFQEATDLMQDRLRSRLRRIRRHPARR
;
A
#
# COMPACT_ATOMS: atom_id res chain seq x y z
N MET A 1 10.51 17.97 -15.74
CA MET A 1 9.57 16.84 -15.53
C MET A 1 8.81 17.15 -14.26
N GLU A 2 7.66 17.81 -14.36
CA GLU A 2 6.75 17.93 -13.22
C GLU A 2 6.28 16.52 -12.86
N ARG A 3 6.76 15.99 -11.73
CA ARG A 3 6.01 14.93 -11.04
C ARG A 3 4.74 15.63 -10.55
N VAL A 4 3.67 15.53 -11.33
CA VAL A 4 2.34 15.83 -10.84
C VAL A 4 2.18 14.99 -9.59
N GLU A 5 2.09 15.64 -8.42
CA GLU A 5 1.72 14.96 -7.19
C GLU A 5 0.28 14.51 -7.37
N GLN A 6 0.12 13.31 -7.92
CA GLN A 6 -1.18 12.72 -8.08
C GLN A 6 -1.70 12.47 -6.68
N VAL A 7 -2.69 13.27 -6.27
CA VAL A 7 -3.40 13.08 -5.01
C VAL A 7 -4.23 11.81 -5.17
N ILE A 8 -3.64 10.67 -4.82
CA ILE A 8 -4.35 9.39 -4.75
C ILE A 8 -5.04 9.36 -3.39
N ASN A 9 -6.36 9.26 -3.41
CA ASN A 9 -7.11 8.96 -2.20
C ASN A 9 -7.22 7.43 -2.10
N PRO A 10 -6.43 6.76 -1.24
CA PRO A 10 -6.49 5.31 -1.13
C PRO A 10 -7.86 4.87 -0.64
N GLN A 11 -8.40 3.82 -1.25
CA GLN A 11 -9.60 3.17 -0.74
C GLN A 11 -9.20 2.33 0.47
N VAL A 12 -9.83 2.61 1.62
CA VAL A 12 -9.49 1.94 2.87
C VAL A 12 -10.64 1.04 3.29
N HIS A 13 -10.32 -0.21 3.57
CA HIS A 13 -11.23 -1.22 4.07
C HIS A 13 -10.73 -1.71 5.42
N THR A 14 -11.63 -1.83 6.39
CA THR A 14 -11.31 -2.32 7.73
C THR A 14 -12.20 -3.50 8.06
N HIS A 15 -11.61 -4.58 8.56
CA HIS A 15 -12.31 -5.75 9.06
C HIS A 15 -12.02 -5.96 10.54
N GLY A 16 -13.11 -6.03 11.32
CA GLY A 16 -13.06 -6.13 12.77
C GLY A 16 -12.80 -4.79 13.46
N GLU A 17 -12.28 -4.86 14.69
CA GLU A 17 -12.06 -3.71 15.55
C GLU A 17 -10.69 -3.08 15.26
N VAL A 18 -10.63 -2.33 14.15
CA VAL A 18 -9.42 -1.61 13.73
C VAL A 18 -9.47 -0.18 14.29
N PRO A 19 -8.48 0.23 15.10
CA PRO A 19 -8.39 1.60 15.60
C PRO A 19 -8.23 2.64 14.47
N ALA A 20 -8.78 3.84 14.66
CA ALA A 20 -8.71 4.91 13.67
C ALA A 20 -7.27 5.41 13.44
N ASP A 21 -6.48 5.50 14.52
CA ASP A 21 -5.06 5.84 14.49
C ASP A 21 -4.21 4.80 13.74
N ALA A 22 -4.54 3.51 13.88
CA ALA A 22 -3.91 2.46 13.08
C ALA A 22 -4.21 2.62 11.58
N THR A 23 -5.44 3.02 11.26
CA THR A 23 -5.87 3.31 9.89
C THR A 23 -5.13 4.51 9.30
N ASP A 24 -5.07 5.62 10.04
CA ASP A 24 -4.35 6.83 9.63
C ASP A 24 -2.85 6.57 9.46
N TYR A 25 -2.25 5.79 10.37
CA TYR A 25 -0.86 5.36 10.28
C TYR A 25 -0.61 4.56 8.99
N ALA A 26 -1.47 3.59 8.70
CA ALA A 26 -1.35 2.75 7.52
C ALA A 26 -1.54 3.54 6.21
N VAL A 27 -2.48 4.49 6.17
CA VAL A 27 -2.64 5.42 5.03
C VAL A 27 -1.40 6.29 4.83
N GLY A 28 -0.84 6.83 5.92
CA GLY A 28 0.37 7.65 5.87
C GLY A 28 1.57 6.88 5.31
N LYS A 29 1.77 5.64 5.78
CA LYS A 29 2.86 4.75 5.37
C LYS A 29 2.69 4.25 3.93
N LEU A 30 1.46 3.92 3.52
CA LEU A 30 1.15 3.60 2.13
C LEU A 30 1.50 4.77 1.21
N THR A 31 1.01 5.98 1.53
CA THR A 31 1.27 7.19 0.73
C THR A 31 2.77 7.46 0.61
N ALA A 32 3.51 7.36 1.72
CA ALA A 32 4.97 7.46 1.73
C ALA A 32 5.64 6.46 0.77
N ALA A 33 5.20 5.20 0.74
CA ALA A 33 5.73 4.20 -0.17
C ALA A 33 5.42 4.52 -1.65
N LEU A 34 4.21 5.02 -1.95
CA LEU A 34 3.78 5.38 -3.31
C LEU A 34 4.64 6.48 -3.95
N HIS A 35 5.22 7.40 -3.18
CA HIS A 35 6.15 8.42 -3.70
C HIS A 35 7.41 7.81 -4.37
N HIS A 36 7.71 6.54 -4.09
CA HIS A 36 8.81 5.80 -4.71
C HIS A 36 8.41 5.05 -5.99
N ALA A 37 7.15 5.13 -6.41
CA ALA A 37 6.70 4.48 -7.64
C ALA A 37 7.40 5.09 -8.88
N PRO A 38 7.81 4.24 -9.85
CA PRO A 38 8.50 4.70 -11.06
C PRO A 38 7.56 5.26 -12.14
N ALA A 39 6.24 5.13 -11.98
CA ALA A 39 5.20 5.58 -12.90
C ALA A 39 3.95 6.03 -12.11
N PRO A 40 2.97 6.71 -12.76
CA PRO A 40 1.74 7.15 -12.11
C PRO A 40 0.98 6.02 -11.42
N ILE A 41 0.30 6.33 -10.32
CA ILE A 41 -0.55 5.39 -9.59
C ILE A 41 -1.98 5.55 -10.13
N LEU A 42 -2.61 4.47 -10.56
CA LEU A 42 -4.00 4.54 -11.05
C LEU A 42 -5.01 4.20 -9.96
N ARG A 43 -4.61 3.34 -9.02
CA ARG A 43 -5.45 2.90 -7.90
C ARG A 43 -4.55 2.54 -6.72
N ALA A 44 -5.01 2.85 -5.51
CA ALA A 44 -4.45 2.33 -4.27
C ALA A 44 -5.59 1.88 -3.36
N GLU A 45 -5.44 0.71 -2.78
CA GLU A 45 -6.37 0.08 -1.86
C GLU A 45 -5.60 -0.49 -0.69
N LEU A 46 -6.14 -0.31 0.50
CA LEU A 46 -5.56 -0.72 1.77
C LEU A 46 -6.62 -1.45 2.58
N THR A 47 -6.31 -2.65 3.05
CA THR A 47 -7.19 -3.44 3.89
C THR A 47 -6.49 -3.73 5.21
N LEU A 48 -7.13 -3.40 6.33
CA LEU A 48 -6.69 -3.77 7.67
C LEU A 48 -7.65 -4.83 8.21
N ASP A 49 -7.13 -5.93 8.73
CA ASP A 49 -7.92 -7.05 9.23
C ASP A 49 -7.40 -7.52 10.60
N SER A 50 -8.23 -7.35 11.63
CA SER A 50 -7.96 -7.78 13.02
C SER A 50 -8.51 -9.18 13.33
N HIS A 51 -9.31 -9.76 12.44
CA HIS A 51 -9.85 -11.11 12.62
C HIS A 51 -8.90 -12.20 12.11
N ALA A 52 -7.86 -11.81 11.38
CA ALA A 52 -6.79 -12.70 10.98
C ALA A 52 -5.97 -13.19 12.21
N PRO A 53 -5.23 -14.31 12.09
CA PRO A 53 -4.25 -14.68 13.12
C PRO A 53 -3.13 -13.62 13.14
N GLY A 54 -3.27 -12.66 14.06
CA GLY A 54 -2.45 -11.44 14.13
C GLY A 54 -3.05 -10.29 13.32
N ASP A 55 -2.53 -9.08 13.54
CA ASP A 55 -2.98 -7.89 12.83
C ASP A 55 -2.44 -7.93 11.40
N ARG A 56 -3.36 -7.97 10.42
CA ARG A 56 -3.02 -8.09 9.01
C ARG A 56 -3.27 -6.79 8.26
N VAL A 57 -2.34 -6.46 7.37
CA VAL A 57 -2.45 -5.33 6.45
C VAL A 57 -2.15 -5.79 5.03
N ASP A 58 -3.09 -5.54 4.11
CA ASP A 58 -2.94 -5.78 2.68
C ASP A 58 -2.95 -4.45 1.93
N ALA A 59 -2.05 -4.29 0.97
CA ALA A 59 -2.01 -3.13 0.10
C ALA A 59 -1.97 -3.56 -1.36
N HIS A 60 -2.90 -3.03 -2.14
CA HIS A 60 -3.00 -3.24 -3.57
C HIS A 60 -2.87 -1.90 -4.30
N VAL A 61 -1.88 -1.81 -5.18
CA VAL A 61 -1.51 -0.60 -5.88
C VAL A 61 -1.41 -0.90 -7.37
N ASP A 62 -2.10 -0.14 -8.21
CA ASP A 62 -1.90 -0.17 -9.66
C ASP A 62 -0.94 0.94 -10.06
N VAL A 63 0.20 0.55 -10.65
CA VAL A 63 1.24 1.46 -11.12
C VAL A 63 1.23 1.46 -12.65
N ASN A 64 0.47 2.37 -13.25
CA ASN A 64 0.32 2.50 -14.70
C ASN A 64 0.03 1.16 -15.42
N GLY A 65 -0.92 0.39 -14.88
CA GLY A 65 -1.31 -0.94 -15.35
C GLY A 65 -0.50 -2.11 -14.78
N ALA A 66 0.51 -1.84 -13.95
CA ALA A 66 1.24 -2.87 -13.20
C ALA A 66 0.68 -3.01 -11.78
N GLY A 67 -0.16 -4.02 -11.56
CA GLY A 67 -0.68 -4.35 -10.24
C GLY A 67 0.41 -4.88 -9.29
N VAL A 68 0.58 -4.21 -8.16
CA VAL A 68 1.42 -4.61 -7.04
C VAL A 68 0.53 -4.90 -5.84
N HIS A 69 0.56 -6.14 -5.40
CA HIS A 69 -0.10 -6.56 -4.17
C HIS A 69 0.95 -7.02 -3.16
N VAL A 70 0.84 -6.52 -1.93
CA VAL A 70 1.62 -6.97 -0.79
C VAL A 70 0.70 -7.19 0.40
N HIS A 71 1.04 -8.17 1.22
CA HIS A 71 0.39 -8.39 2.51
C HIS A 71 1.47 -8.44 3.59
N ALA A 72 1.10 -8.11 4.82
CA ALA A 72 1.94 -8.25 6.00
C ALA A 72 1.07 -8.60 7.21
N VAL A 73 1.66 -9.32 8.16
CA VAL A 73 1.05 -9.69 9.43
C VAL A 73 2.07 -9.36 10.51
N GLY A 74 1.62 -8.75 11.60
CA GLY A 74 2.44 -8.40 12.76
C GLY A 74 1.69 -8.69 14.05
N GLU A 75 2.38 -8.51 15.18
CA GLU A 75 1.74 -8.56 16.50
C GLU A 75 0.83 -7.34 16.73
N THR A 76 1.08 -6.25 15.97
CA THR A 76 0.27 -5.03 15.95
C THR A 76 0.07 -4.52 14.52
N PHE A 77 -1.00 -3.76 14.29
CA PHE A 77 -1.22 -3.06 13.02
C PHE A 77 -0.05 -2.15 12.63
N GLN A 78 0.63 -1.54 13.61
CA GLN A 78 1.78 -0.68 13.36
C GLN A 78 2.95 -1.48 12.76
N GLU A 79 3.27 -2.62 13.37
CA GLU A 79 4.31 -3.52 12.88
C GLU A 79 3.95 -4.10 11.50
N ALA A 80 2.71 -4.56 11.33
CA ALA A 80 2.22 -5.06 10.05
C ALA A 80 2.31 -3.98 8.96
N THR A 81 1.98 -2.73 9.30
CA THR A 81 2.08 -1.58 8.40
C THR A 81 3.52 -1.28 8.00
N ASP A 82 4.47 -1.30 8.94
CA ASP A 82 5.88 -1.04 8.63
C ASP A 82 6.45 -2.13 7.71
N LEU A 83 6.11 -3.39 7.96
CA LEU A 83 6.45 -4.51 7.08
C LEU A 83 5.81 -4.36 5.69
N MET A 84 4.55 -3.92 5.62
CA MET A 84 3.85 -3.64 4.37
C MET A 84 4.58 -2.55 3.57
N GLN A 85 4.97 -1.46 4.22
CA GLN A 85 5.69 -0.34 3.59
C GLN A 85 7.00 -0.81 2.96
N ASP A 86 7.82 -1.57 3.69
CA ASP A 86 9.11 -2.05 3.21
C ASP A 86 8.97 -3.01 2.03
N ARG A 87 7.99 -3.93 2.10
CA ARG A 87 7.65 -4.85 1.01
C ARG A 87 7.20 -4.09 -0.22
N LEU A 88 6.30 -3.11 -0.05
CA LEU A 88 5.78 -2.30 -1.15
C LEU A 88 6.90 -1.50 -1.81
N ARG A 89 7.72 -0.80 -1.03
CA ARG A 89 8.88 -0.03 -1.54
C ARG A 89 9.85 -0.92 -2.32
N SER A 90 10.16 -2.10 -1.79
CA SER A 90 11.03 -3.08 -2.46
C SER A 90 10.43 -3.53 -3.80
N ARG A 91 9.11 -3.75 -3.85
CA ARG A 91 8.43 -4.21 -5.07
C ARG A 91 8.27 -3.10 -6.11
N LEU A 92 7.93 -1.88 -5.70
CA LEU A 92 7.87 -0.70 -6.56
C LEU A 92 9.22 -0.44 -7.24
N ARG A 93 10.34 -0.54 -6.49
CA ARG A 93 11.70 -0.42 -7.06
C ARG A 93 12.03 -1.51 -8.08
N ARG A 94 11.40 -2.68 -7.99
CA ARG A 94 11.60 -3.80 -8.92
C ARG A 94 10.73 -3.72 -10.16
N ILE A 95 9.75 -2.80 -10.22
CA ILE A 95 9.03 -2.50 -11.46
C ILE A 95 10.03 -1.87 -12.43
N ARG A 96 10.72 -2.72 -13.18
CA ARG A 96 11.40 -2.31 -14.42
C ARG A 96 10.30 -1.76 -15.32
N ARG A 97 10.53 -0.62 -15.98
CA ARG A 97 9.64 -0.05 -17.01
C ARG A 97 9.26 -1.16 -18.00
N HIS A 98 8.18 -1.86 -17.71
CA HIS A 98 7.62 -2.85 -18.59
C HIS A 98 6.52 -2.08 -19.30
N PRO A 99 6.59 -1.90 -20.62
CA PRO A 99 5.46 -1.35 -21.35
C PRO A 99 4.30 -2.32 -21.10
N ALA A 100 3.32 -1.86 -20.31
CA ALA A 100 2.14 -2.64 -19.99
C ALA A 100 1.49 -3.07 -21.32
N ARG A 101 1.39 -4.39 -21.51
CA ARG A 101 0.81 -5.00 -22.70
C ARG A 101 -0.52 -5.60 -22.30
N ARG A 102 -1.61 -4.85 -22.47
CA ARG A 102 -2.92 -5.26 -23.00
C ARG A 102 -3.99 -4.23 -22.67
#